data_AF-A0A949Q9M3-F1
#
_entry.id   AF-A0A949Q9M3-F1
#
_cell.length_a   1.000
_cell.length_b   1.000
_cell.length_c   1.000
_cell.angle_alpha   90.00
_cell.angle_beta   90.00
_cell.angle_gamma   90.00
#
_symmetry.space_group_name_H-M   'P 1'
#
loop_
_entity.id
_entity.type
_entity.pdbx_description
1 polymer ?
#
loop_
_entity_poly.entity_id
_entity_poly.type
_entity_poly.pdbx_seq_one_letter_code
_entity_poly.pdbx_strand_id
1 'polypeptide(L)'
;MKDDLVQQNLSNIAKQDPILAAVVKGDNGKLNYGVGSGTKAEADRLGQIWVGDGARPTKDGTGLMSADGTRVYRFPKGKPNAPASVNPTGVQANFETFQINPVTGQKTKVGDGHLNIIAGK
;
A
#
# COMPACT_ATOMS: atom_id res chain seq x y z
N MET A 1 -9.53 -12.37 19.20
CA MET A 1 -8.91 -13.48 18.45
C MET A 1 -8.68 -13.15 16.97
N LYS A 2 -9.70 -12.76 16.19
CA LYS A 2 -9.51 -12.35 14.77
C LYS A 2 -8.79 -11.00 14.64
N ASP A 3 -9.19 -10.01 15.44
CA ASP A 3 -8.57 -8.69 15.42
C ASP A 3 -7.12 -8.74 15.92
N ASP A 4 -6.84 -9.52 16.95
CA ASP A 4 -5.47 -9.73 17.46
C ASP A 4 -4.54 -10.30 16.39
N LEU A 5 -5.03 -11.25 15.59
CA LEU A 5 -4.25 -11.84 14.49
C LEU A 5 -3.98 -10.82 13.38
N VAL A 6 -4.97 -9.98 13.04
CA VAL A 6 -4.78 -8.88 12.09
C VAL A 6 -3.72 -7.90 12.59
N GLN A 7 -3.78 -7.51 13.87
CA GLN A 7 -2.79 -6.60 14.46
C GLN A 7 -1.40 -7.22 14.52
N GLN A 8 -1.28 -8.50 14.85
CA GLN A 8 -0.01 -9.23 14.82
C GLN A 8 0.57 -9.27 13.40
N ASN A 9 -0.25 -9.56 12.39
CA ASN A 9 0.19 -9.56 11.00
C ASN A 9 0.68 -8.18 10.53
N LEU A 10 -0.06 -7.11 10.84
CA LEU A 10 0.38 -5.74 10.52
C LEU A 10 1.66 -5.37 11.28
N SER A 11 1.79 -5.77 12.54
CA SER A 11 3.01 -5.57 13.31
C SER A 11 4.21 -6.29 12.69
N ASN A 12 4.03 -7.52 12.22
CA ASN A 12 5.08 -8.29 11.56
C ASN A 12 5.49 -7.65 10.24
N ILE A 13 4.54 -7.15 9.45
CA ILE A 13 4.81 -6.41 8.21
C ILE A 13 5.58 -5.12 8.49
N ALA A 14 5.15 -4.34 9.48
CA ALA A 14 5.80 -3.08 9.86
C ALA A 14 7.27 -3.28 10.28
N LYS A 15 7.61 -4.42 10.88
CA LYS A 15 8.99 -4.74 11.30
C LYS A 15 9.93 -5.05 10.14
N GLN A 16 9.42 -5.36 8.95
CA GLN A 16 10.25 -5.76 7.81
C GLN A 16 10.96 -4.59 7.14
N ASP A 17 10.37 -3.39 7.17
CA ASP A 17 10.90 -2.22 6.47
C ASP A 17 10.31 -0.91 7.01
N PRO A 18 11.09 0.18 7.15
CA PRO A 18 10.58 1.49 7.56
C PRO A 18 9.44 2.06 6.69
N ILE A 19 9.44 1.79 5.38
CA ILE A 19 8.35 2.19 4.48
C ILE A 19 7.07 1.45 4.86
N LEU A 20 7.15 0.14 5.13
CA LEU A 20 5.99 -0.64 5.56
C LEU A 20 5.52 -0.23 6.97
N ALA A 21 6.43 0.14 7.87
CA ALA A 21 6.07 0.73 9.15
C ALA A 21 5.27 2.04 8.97
N ALA A 22 5.68 2.89 8.03
CA ALA A 22 4.96 4.13 7.70
C ALA A 22 3.59 3.84 7.09
N VAL A 23 3.46 2.85 6.19
CA VAL A 23 2.18 2.40 5.64
C VAL A 23 1.23 1.90 6.74
N VAL A 24 1.71 1.05 7.65
CA VAL A 24 0.89 0.49 8.74
C VAL A 24 0.46 1.59 9.72
N LYS A 25 1.36 2.53 10.03
CA LYS A 25 1.06 3.67 10.89
C LYS A 25 0.03 4.62 10.25
N GLY A 26 0.11 4.82 8.94
CA GLY A 26 -0.65 5.83 8.23
C GLY A 26 -0.25 7.26 8.62
N ASP A 27 -1.16 8.22 8.38
CA ASP A 27 -0.95 9.63 8.72
C ASP A 27 -2.16 10.20 9.49
N ASN A 28 -2.46 9.62 10.65
CA ASN A 28 -3.47 10.11 11.60
C ASN A 28 -4.86 10.35 10.99
N GLY A 29 -5.34 9.41 10.16
CA GLY A 29 -6.66 9.47 9.54
C GLY A 29 -6.71 10.16 8.17
N LYS A 30 -5.60 10.69 7.66
CA LYS A 30 -5.53 11.12 6.25
C LYS A 30 -5.59 9.91 5.33
N LEU A 31 -6.37 10.03 4.26
CA LEU A 31 -6.49 8.99 3.24
C LEU A 31 -5.18 8.83 2.46
N ASN A 32 -4.61 9.92 1.95
CA ASN A 32 -3.40 9.89 1.12
C ASN A 32 -2.23 10.47 1.90
N TYR A 33 -1.09 9.78 1.89
CA TYR A 33 0.11 10.20 2.61
C TYR A 33 1.39 9.61 1.99
N GLY A 34 2.48 10.36 2.09
CA GLY A 34 3.78 9.95 1.57
C GLY A 34 4.49 8.99 2.50
N VAL A 35 5.10 7.94 1.94
CA VAL A 35 5.89 6.96 2.71
C VAL A 35 7.37 6.94 2.33
N GLY A 36 7.82 7.89 1.50
CA GLY A 36 9.22 8.06 1.12
C GLY A 36 9.46 7.90 -0.37
N SER A 37 10.66 7.45 -0.73
CA SER A 37 11.06 7.16 -2.11
C SER A 37 11.85 5.86 -2.20
N GLY A 38 11.76 5.17 -3.34
CA GLY A 38 12.49 3.92 -3.60
C GLY A 38 12.46 3.54 -5.08
N THR A 39 13.23 2.53 -5.46
CA THR A 39 13.24 1.99 -6.82
C THR A 39 11.97 1.18 -7.11
N LYS A 40 11.70 0.90 -8.39
CA LYS A 40 10.62 -0.01 -8.79
C LYS A 40 10.78 -1.40 -8.15
N ALA A 41 12.00 -1.95 -8.11
CA ALA A 41 12.26 -3.27 -7.56
C ALA A 41 11.99 -3.32 -6.04
N GLU A 42 12.37 -2.27 -5.31
CA GLU A 42 12.04 -2.14 -3.88
C GLU A 42 10.53 -2.02 -3.68
N ALA A 43 9.86 -1.18 -4.47
CA ALA A 43 8.41 -1.04 -4.42
C ALA A 43 7.70 -2.38 -4.67
N ASP A 44 8.12 -3.14 -5.67
CA ASP A 44 7.55 -4.45 -6.00
C ASP A 44 7.79 -5.45 -4.85
N ARG A 45 9.01 -5.50 -4.28
CA ARG A 45 9.34 -6.36 -3.13
C ARG A 45 8.47 -6.01 -1.92
N LEU A 46 8.40 -4.74 -1.54
CA LEU A 46 7.60 -4.27 -0.40
C LEU A 46 6.11 -4.48 -0.66
N GLY A 47 5.67 -4.30 -1.91
CA GLY A 47 4.31 -4.56 -2.36
C GLY A 47 3.89 -6.01 -2.12
N GLN A 48 4.77 -6.98 -2.41
CA GLN A 48 4.52 -8.39 -2.14
C GLN A 48 4.40 -8.69 -0.65
N ILE A 49 5.28 -8.12 0.18
CA ILE A 49 5.19 -8.25 1.66
C ILE A 49 3.87 -7.64 2.15
N TRP A 50 3.47 -6.49 1.59
CA TRP A 50 2.25 -5.79 1.96
C TRP A 50 0.99 -6.59 1.69
N VAL A 51 0.90 -7.30 0.57
CA VAL A 51 -0.30 -8.10 0.23
C VAL A 51 -0.25 -9.52 0.80
N GLY A 52 0.95 -10.05 1.03
CA GLY A 52 1.19 -11.38 1.59
C GLY A 52 0.85 -12.52 0.64
N ASP A 53 1.04 -13.75 1.13
CA ASP A 53 0.76 -14.97 0.36
C ASP A 53 -0.72 -15.07 -0.02
N GLY A 54 -0.97 -15.70 -1.17
CA GLY A 54 -2.32 -15.83 -1.73
C GLY A 54 -2.87 -14.53 -2.31
N ALA A 55 -2.05 -13.49 -2.43
CA ALA A 55 -2.43 -12.29 -3.15
C ALA A 55 -2.78 -12.58 -4.61
N ARG A 56 -3.76 -11.85 -5.12
CA ARG A 56 -4.33 -12.03 -6.45
C ARG A 56 -4.31 -10.72 -7.23
N PRO A 57 -4.23 -10.77 -8.57
CA PRO A 57 -4.36 -9.57 -9.38
C PRO A 57 -5.67 -8.84 -9.10
N THR A 58 -5.58 -7.51 -9.05
CA THR A 58 -6.75 -6.63 -9.11
C THR A 58 -7.47 -6.83 -10.45
N LYS A 59 -8.79 -6.56 -10.50
CA LYS A 59 -9.60 -6.78 -11.72
C LYS A 59 -9.09 -5.99 -12.93
N ASP A 60 -8.54 -4.81 -12.68
CA ASP A 60 -7.94 -3.93 -13.69
C ASP A 60 -6.48 -4.27 -14.00
N GLY A 61 -5.89 -5.27 -13.32
CA GLY A 61 -4.53 -5.74 -13.56
C GLY A 61 -3.43 -4.77 -13.11
N THR A 62 -3.77 -3.68 -12.41
CA THR A 62 -2.82 -2.61 -12.07
C THR A 62 -2.18 -2.79 -10.69
N GLY A 63 -2.32 -3.96 -10.09
CA GLY A 63 -1.83 -4.24 -8.75
C GLY A 63 -2.26 -5.60 -8.22
N LEU A 64 -1.87 -5.88 -6.98
CA LEU A 64 -2.17 -7.09 -6.23
C LEU A 64 -3.06 -6.77 -5.04
N MET A 65 -3.98 -7.67 -4.73
CA MET A 65 -4.88 -7.59 -3.57
C MET A 65 -4.58 -8.75 -2.64
N SER A 66 -4.48 -8.49 -1.34
CA SER A 66 -4.35 -9.52 -0.32
C SER A 66 -5.52 -10.51 -0.35
N ALA A 67 -5.29 -11.74 0.11
CA ALA A 67 -6.32 -12.78 0.11
C ALA A 67 -7.60 -12.38 0.87
N ASP A 68 -7.46 -11.63 1.96
CA ASP A 68 -8.55 -11.10 2.77
C ASP A 68 -9.19 -9.80 2.21
N GLY A 69 -8.64 -9.25 1.13
CA GLY A 69 -9.15 -8.05 0.46
C GLY A 69 -8.92 -6.73 1.19
N THR A 70 -8.22 -6.74 2.33
CA THR A 70 -8.01 -5.55 3.18
C THR A 70 -6.86 -4.67 2.72
N ARG A 71 -5.97 -5.19 1.85
CA ARG A 71 -4.76 -4.51 1.40
C ARG A 71 -4.59 -4.63 -0.10
N VAL A 72 -4.14 -3.56 -0.73
CA VAL A 72 -3.77 -3.58 -2.16
C VAL A 72 -2.43 -2.91 -2.34
N TYR A 73 -1.58 -3.53 -3.15
CA TYR A 73 -0.40 -2.90 -3.72
C TYR A 73 -0.68 -2.53 -5.17
N ARG A 74 -0.64 -1.23 -5.50
CA ARG A 74 -0.73 -0.75 -6.89
C ARG A 74 0.67 -0.58 -7.45
N PHE A 75 0.89 -1.15 -8.63
CA PHE A 75 2.16 -1.05 -9.33
C PHE A 75 2.53 0.41 -9.62
N PRO A 76 3.83 0.73 -9.74
CA PRO A 76 4.29 2.04 -10.18
C PRO A 76 3.55 2.55 -11.41
N LYS A 77 2.97 3.74 -11.28
CA LYS A 77 2.25 4.40 -12.37
C LYS A 77 2.58 5.88 -12.39
N GLY A 78 2.73 6.41 -13.61
CA GLY A 78 2.83 7.85 -13.81
C GLY A 78 1.58 8.57 -13.30
N LYS A 79 1.77 9.67 -12.58
CA LYS A 79 0.69 10.54 -12.09
C LYS A 79 0.87 11.93 -12.69
N PRO A 80 0.55 12.12 -13.99
CA PRO A 80 0.85 13.37 -14.71
C PRO A 80 0.13 14.60 -14.14
N ASN A 81 -0.95 14.39 -13.39
CA ASN A 81 -1.75 15.47 -12.79
C ASN A 81 -1.46 15.69 -11.30
N ALA A 82 -0.50 14.95 -10.71
CA ALA A 82 -0.14 15.14 -9.30
C ALA A 82 0.86 16.30 -9.16
N PRO A 83 0.68 17.21 -8.18
CA PRO A 83 1.64 18.29 -7.94
C PRO A 83 3.04 17.75 -7.62
N ALA A 84 4.08 18.43 -8.14
CA ALA A 84 5.47 18.03 -7.90
C ALA A 84 5.86 18.02 -6.42
N SER A 85 5.17 18.82 -5.58
CA SER A 85 5.39 18.84 -4.12
C SER A 85 5.04 17.52 -3.43
N VAL A 86 4.13 16.72 -3.99
CA VAL A 86 3.71 15.43 -3.44
C VAL A 86 4.17 14.24 -4.29
N ASN A 87 4.54 14.48 -5.54
CA ASN A 87 5.08 13.50 -6.47
C ASN A 87 6.30 14.07 -7.25
N PRO A 88 7.45 14.25 -6.58
CA PRO A 88 8.63 14.88 -7.18
C PRO A 88 9.25 14.06 -8.32
N THR A 89 8.92 12.77 -8.42
CA THR A 89 9.45 11.86 -9.46
C THR A 89 8.52 11.68 -10.66
N GLY A 90 7.26 12.10 -10.53
CA GLY A 90 6.22 11.83 -11.53
C GLY A 90 5.62 10.41 -11.47
N VAL A 91 6.23 9.46 -10.74
CA VAL A 91 5.81 8.05 -10.67
C VAL A 91 5.62 7.63 -9.21
N GLN A 92 4.53 6.95 -8.92
CA GLN A 92 4.27 6.43 -7.57
C GLN A 92 3.73 5.01 -7.61
N ALA A 93 4.15 4.21 -6.62
CA ALA A 93 3.42 3.01 -6.21
C ALA A 93 2.54 3.34 -5.00
N ASN A 94 1.45 2.60 -4.81
CA ASN A 94 0.49 2.85 -3.73
C ASN A 94 0.27 1.60 -2.87
N PHE A 95 0.24 1.79 -1.56
CA PHE A 95 -0.10 0.78 -0.56
C PHE A 95 -1.45 1.17 0.05
N GLU A 96 -2.52 0.57 -0.45
CA GLU A 96 -3.89 0.89 -0.07
C GLU A 96 -4.34 -0.02 1.09
N THR A 97 -5.06 0.56 2.04
CA THR A 97 -5.70 -0.14 3.16
C THR A 97 -7.21 0.04 3.08
N PHE A 98 -7.96 -1.02 3.35
CA PHE A 98 -9.41 -1.04 3.32
C PHE A 98 -10.02 -1.57 4.62
N GLN A 99 -11.12 -0.96 5.03
CA GLN A 99 -12.07 -1.56 5.95
C GLN A 99 -13.17 -2.24 5.16
N ILE A 100 -13.55 -3.44 5.60
CA ILE A 100 -14.65 -4.21 5.03
C ILE A 100 -15.75 -4.28 6.08
N ASN A 101 -16.92 -3.74 5.76
CA ASN A 101 -18.08 -3.88 6.62
C ASN A 101 -18.45 -5.37 6.71
N PRO A 102 -18.46 -5.98 7.90
CA PRO A 102 -18.66 -7.42 8.04
C PRO A 102 -20.09 -7.88 7.74
N VAL A 103 -21.06 -6.95 7.71
CA VAL A 103 -22.48 -7.22 7.44
C VAL A 103 -22.78 -7.05 5.96
N THR A 104 -22.33 -5.95 5.35
CA THR A 104 -22.68 -5.61 3.96
C THR A 104 -21.62 -6.03 2.94
N GLY A 105 -20.40 -6.38 3.39
CA GLY A 105 -19.25 -6.59 2.52
C GLY A 105 -18.73 -5.32 1.86
N GLN A 106 -19.29 -4.14 2.20
CA GLN A 106 -18.86 -2.87 1.63
C GLN A 106 -17.40 -2.60 1.98
N LYS A 107 -16.61 -2.31 0.94
CA LYS A 107 -15.19 -2.03 1.07
C LYS A 107 -14.94 -0.52 0.99
N THR A 108 -14.37 0.06 2.04
CA THR A 108 -14.03 1.48 2.12
C THR A 108 -12.53 1.64 2.22
N LYS A 109 -11.93 2.47 1.36
CA LYS A 109 -10.50 2.79 1.45
C LYS A 109 -10.28 3.71 2.64
N VAL A 110 -9.34 3.36 3.52
CA VAL A 110 -9.01 4.11 4.74
C VAL A 110 -7.54 4.54 4.81
N GLY A 111 -6.72 4.13 3.85
CA GLY A 111 -5.33 4.57 3.72
C GLY A 111 -4.80 4.32 2.33
N ASP A 112 -3.84 5.17 1.91
CA ASP A 112 -3.20 5.17 0.61
C ASP A 112 -1.78 5.75 0.74
N GLY A 113 -0.85 4.90 1.17
CA GLY A 113 0.56 5.26 1.30
C GLY A 113 1.23 5.30 -0.07
N HIS A 114 1.71 6.46 -0.50
CA HIS A 114 2.36 6.61 -1.81
C HIS A 114 3.89 6.68 -1.70
N LEU A 115 4.56 5.75 -2.38
CA LEU A 115 6.02 5.68 -2.49
C LEU A 115 6.44 6.29 -3.82
N ASN A 116 7.27 7.33 -3.78
CA ASN A 116 7.81 7.95 -4.98
C ASN A 116 8.86 7.04 -5.62
N ILE A 117 8.76 6.84 -6.93
CA ILE A 117 9.64 5.92 -7.64
C ILE A 117 10.80 6.68 -8.27
N ILE A 118 12.01 6.46 -7.76
CA ILE A 118 13.22 6.99 -8.36
C ILE A 118 13.65 6.12 -9.54
N ALA A 119 14.12 6.75 -10.61
CA ALA A 119 14.79 6.03 -11.69
C ALA A 119 16.02 5.33 -11.11
N GLY A 120 16.18 4.03 -11.40
CA GLY A 120 17.42 3.32 -11.09
C GLY A 120 18.58 4.02 -11.80
N LYS A 121 19.64 4.33 -11.06
CA LYS A 121 20.92 4.71 -11.67
C LYS A 121 21.56 3.51 -12.34
#